data_AF-A0A9J7IMS3-F1
#
_entry.id   AF-A0A9J7IMS3-F1
#
_cell.length_a   1.000
_cell.length_b   1.000
_cell.length_c   1.000
_cell.angle_alpha   90.00
_cell.angle_beta   90.00
_cell.angle_gamma   90.00
#
_symmetry.space_group_name_H-M   'P 1'
#
loop_
_entity.id
_entity.type
_entity.pdbx_description
1 polymer ?
#
loop_
_entity_poly.entity_id
_entity_poly.type
_entity_poly.pdbx_seq_one_letter_code
_entity_poly.pdbx_strand_id
1 'polypeptide(L)'
;MYWDLSSLQRQRDFLNSAITVLQLAQRRLKTNVEKNKRPNTSYSLISSGRSVRVCKLFLLNTLGISERTLRTVVEAKTNIDSNGVAPIDKRGRHENHKKTCSEVQESVRIHINSISRIESHYLRANTNREFIDGGLSIADLHRDYKRIRELENKEAATYDSYFRTFNTEFNISFFTPKKDQCDVCEQYKNAVGEDKEKLESNYTEHCRQKLLSRMEKKTDIELSRNRDSNEIVAIYDLQAVMPVPVGESSSFYYKSKLNCFNLTVTDIKEDQTYCYFWHEAMGSRGATEIGSCILKYLRQLAVNHPGSNITFYTDNCGGQQKNRFIFSLYLYAVKTLAVNKITHKFLIRGHTQNEGDTAHSIIEKAIKKAKKSGAIYVPDQYVQIIRSAKKKGNQFIVEELNFDDFYDVKKLTDEIELNTFKDVEGNTIKTSDIRAIEFRKDNDAVYRYKLKYDDNWIEAEIKKKSQRSTSQRITRDIRDIIVTPVYNSRRDIPVKKKNDLKELLQKNIIPRYYSTFYDSIF
;
A
#
# COMPACT_ATOMS: atom_id res chain seq x y z
N MET A 1 -1.34 -50.36 -8.53
CA MET A 1 -2.53 -50.92 -9.22
C MET A 1 -3.86 -50.45 -8.63
N TYR A 2 -4.10 -50.51 -7.31
CA TYR A 2 -5.36 -50.04 -6.71
C TYR A 2 -5.50 -48.50 -6.70
N TRP A 3 -4.46 -47.79 -6.24
CA TRP A 3 -4.47 -46.33 -6.17
C TRP A 3 -4.38 -45.65 -7.55
N ASP A 4 -3.85 -46.36 -8.55
CA ASP A 4 -3.76 -45.88 -9.94
C ASP A 4 -5.14 -45.79 -10.62
N LEU A 5 -6.19 -46.38 -10.04
CA LEU A 5 -7.55 -46.38 -10.59
C LEU A 5 -8.21 -44.98 -10.65
N SER A 6 -7.55 -43.95 -10.09
CA SER A 6 -7.82 -42.49 -10.21
C SER A 6 -9.25 -41.98 -9.88
N SER A 7 -10.24 -42.86 -9.74
CA SER A 7 -11.62 -42.57 -9.35
C SER A 7 -12.01 -43.45 -8.16
N LEU A 8 -12.63 -42.83 -7.16
CA LEU A 8 -13.15 -43.53 -5.98
C LEU A 8 -14.19 -44.59 -6.38
N GLN A 9 -14.92 -44.40 -7.48
CA GLN A 9 -15.86 -45.39 -7.98
C GLN A 9 -15.14 -46.65 -8.46
N ARG A 10 -14.10 -46.51 -9.28
CA ARG A 10 -13.30 -47.64 -9.77
C ARG A 10 -12.60 -48.40 -8.64
N GLN A 11 -12.16 -47.69 -7.61
CA GLN A 11 -11.63 -48.29 -6.38
C GLN A 11 -12.70 -49.12 -5.63
N ARG A 12 -13.95 -48.66 -5.60
CA ARG A 12 -15.06 -49.43 -5.02
C ARG A 12 -15.42 -50.64 -5.88
N ASP A 13 -15.37 -50.52 -7.19
CA ASP A 13 -15.62 -51.64 -8.12
C ASP A 13 -14.56 -52.73 -7.98
N PHE A 14 -13.29 -52.34 -7.84
CA PHE A 14 -12.19 -53.26 -7.52
C PHE A 14 -12.40 -53.98 -6.18
N LEU A 15 -12.78 -53.24 -5.13
CA LEU A 15 -13.09 -53.88 -3.85
C LEU A 15 -14.29 -54.81 -3.96
N ASN A 16 -15.30 -54.43 -4.76
CA ASN A 16 -16.46 -55.26 -4.98
C ASN A 16 -16.07 -56.59 -5.65
N SER A 17 -15.17 -56.59 -6.64
CA SER A 17 -14.70 -57.85 -7.25
C SER A 17 -13.85 -58.70 -6.30
N ALA A 18 -13.09 -58.08 -5.39
CA ALA A 18 -12.27 -58.76 -4.39
C ALA A 18 -13.09 -59.42 -3.25
N ILE A 19 -14.37 -59.10 -3.12
CA ILE A 19 -15.24 -59.58 -2.02
C ILE A 19 -16.25 -60.61 -2.54
N THR A 20 -16.34 -61.74 -1.87
CA THR A 20 -17.39 -62.75 -2.10
C THR A 20 -18.21 -62.94 -0.84
N VAL A 21 -19.54 -62.75 -0.95
CA VAL A 21 -20.49 -63.01 0.14
C VAL A 21 -20.76 -64.50 0.22
N LEU A 22 -20.52 -65.10 1.38
CA LEU A 22 -20.71 -66.53 1.61
C LEU A 22 -22.13 -66.80 2.13
N GLN A 23 -22.88 -67.65 1.44
CA GLN A 23 -24.09 -68.26 1.98
C GLN A 23 -23.72 -69.48 2.81
N LEU A 24 -24.19 -69.55 4.06
CA LEU A 24 -23.95 -70.70 4.94
C LEU A 24 -25.19 -71.60 4.92
N ALA A 25 -25.01 -72.90 4.72
CA ALA A 25 -26.09 -73.88 4.64
C ALA A 25 -26.87 -74.05 5.96
N GLN A 26 -26.24 -73.86 7.12
CA GLN A 26 -26.90 -73.85 8.43
C GLN A 26 -26.24 -72.84 9.36
N ARG A 27 -27.04 -72.03 10.06
CA ARG A 27 -26.60 -71.16 11.16
C ARG A 27 -27.26 -71.62 12.45
N ARG A 28 -26.48 -71.92 13.50
CA ARG A 28 -27.04 -72.09 14.86
C ARG A 28 -27.49 -70.72 15.37
N LEU A 29 -28.80 -70.47 15.34
CA LEU A 29 -29.40 -69.29 15.97
C LEU A 29 -29.47 -69.53 17.48
N LYS A 30 -28.77 -68.71 18.28
CA LYS A 30 -29.09 -68.61 19.72
C LYS A 30 -30.34 -67.73 19.85
N THR A 31 -31.33 -68.22 20.57
CA THR A 31 -32.60 -67.54 20.87
C THR A 31 -32.33 -66.15 21.48
N ASN A 32 -33.14 -65.15 21.07
CA ASN A 32 -33.14 -63.75 21.52
C ASN A 32 -32.01 -62.81 21.08
N VAL A 33 -31.71 -62.74 19.77
CA VAL A 33 -30.99 -61.57 19.22
C VAL A 33 -31.64 -61.10 17.91
N GLU A 34 -32.53 -60.11 17.97
CA GLU A 34 -33.05 -59.34 16.83
C GLU A 34 -31.99 -58.37 16.26
N LYS A 35 -30.82 -58.87 15.91
CA LYS A 35 -29.86 -58.09 15.12
C LYS A 35 -29.43 -58.91 13.93
N ASN A 36 -29.79 -58.43 12.74
CA ASN A 36 -29.29 -58.88 11.44
C ASN A 36 -27.76 -58.97 11.49
N LYS A 37 -27.22 -60.15 11.79
CA LYS A 37 -25.77 -60.37 11.79
C LYS A 37 -25.31 -60.35 10.34
N ARG A 38 -24.42 -59.39 10.05
CA ARG A 38 -23.80 -59.15 8.73
C ARG A 38 -23.36 -60.47 8.10
N PRO A 39 -23.56 -60.65 6.79
CA PRO A 39 -23.22 -61.91 6.14
C PRO A 39 -21.70 -62.14 6.15
N ASN A 40 -21.30 -63.41 6.21
CA ASN A 40 -19.91 -63.78 6.16
C ASN A 40 -19.35 -63.44 4.79
N THR A 41 -18.19 -62.77 4.76
CA THR A 41 -17.51 -62.39 3.52
C THR A 41 -16.13 -63.02 3.48
N SER A 42 -15.72 -63.41 2.29
CA SER A 42 -14.34 -63.82 2.00
C SER A 42 -13.70 -62.80 1.07
N TYR A 43 -12.39 -62.67 1.18
CA TYR A 43 -11.60 -61.69 0.46
C TYR A 43 -10.57 -62.41 -0.41
N SER A 44 -10.35 -61.90 -1.62
CA SER A 44 -9.36 -62.46 -2.54
C SER A 44 -8.62 -61.36 -3.29
N LEU A 45 -7.36 -61.63 -3.62
CA LEU A 45 -6.51 -60.76 -4.43
C LEU A 45 -5.91 -61.59 -5.57
N ILE A 46 -5.74 -60.97 -6.74
CA ILE A 46 -5.14 -61.64 -7.90
C ILE A 46 -3.61 -61.57 -7.77
N SER A 47 -2.96 -62.74 -7.77
CA SER A 47 -1.50 -62.88 -7.83
C SER A 47 -1.14 -63.80 -8.99
N SER A 48 -0.28 -63.35 -9.90
CA SER A 48 0.13 -64.09 -11.11
C SER A 48 -1.05 -64.65 -11.93
N GLY A 49 -2.12 -63.87 -12.07
CA GLY A 49 -3.33 -64.25 -12.82
C GLY A 49 -4.29 -65.20 -12.09
N ARG A 50 -4.00 -65.61 -10.85
CA ARG A 50 -4.87 -66.47 -10.03
C ARG A 50 -5.44 -65.72 -8.84
N SER A 51 -6.72 -65.97 -8.53
CA SER A 51 -7.37 -65.43 -7.33
C SER A 51 -6.92 -66.20 -6.09
N VAL A 52 -6.26 -65.51 -5.16
CA VAL A 52 -5.76 -66.07 -3.90
C VAL A 52 -6.60 -65.54 -2.74
N ARG A 53 -7.12 -66.44 -1.91
CA ARG A 53 -7.89 -66.08 -0.71
C ARG A 53 -6.99 -65.45 0.34
N VAL A 54 -7.40 -64.30 0.86
CA VAL A 54 -6.66 -63.55 1.89
C VAL A 54 -7.55 -63.23 3.09
N CYS A 55 -6.94 -62.94 4.24
CA CYS A 55 -7.69 -62.45 5.38
C CYS A 55 -8.03 -60.96 5.22
N LYS A 56 -9.03 -60.48 5.98
CA LYS A 56 -9.45 -59.08 5.99
C LYS A 56 -8.28 -58.12 6.27
N LEU A 57 -7.48 -58.45 7.29
CA LEU A 57 -6.37 -57.61 7.73
C LEU A 57 -5.31 -57.46 6.65
N PHE A 58 -5.00 -58.57 5.96
CA PHE A 58 -4.07 -58.56 4.83
C PHE A 58 -4.60 -57.67 3.71
N LEU A 59 -5.86 -57.81 3.31
CA LEU A 59 -6.47 -56.95 2.27
C LEU A 59 -6.37 -55.45 2.62
N LEU A 60 -6.72 -55.06 3.86
CA LEU A 60 -6.68 -53.67 4.30
C LEU A 60 -5.26 -53.11 4.27
N ASN A 61 -4.29 -53.86 4.79
CA ASN A 61 -2.89 -53.43 4.87
C ASN A 61 -2.24 -53.38 3.49
N THR A 62 -2.48 -54.37 2.64
CA THR A 62 -1.95 -54.43 1.27
C THR A 62 -2.49 -53.29 0.40
N LEU A 63 -3.76 -52.92 0.55
CA LEU A 63 -4.36 -51.81 -0.20
C LEU A 63 -4.19 -50.45 0.48
N GLY A 64 -3.75 -50.40 1.74
CA GLY A 64 -3.61 -49.16 2.51
C GLY A 64 -4.94 -48.45 2.77
N ILE A 65 -6.04 -49.19 2.94
CA ILE A 65 -7.39 -48.62 3.09
C ILE A 65 -7.97 -48.83 4.49
N SER A 66 -8.86 -47.91 4.90
CA SER A 66 -9.59 -48.04 6.16
C SER A 66 -10.68 -49.13 6.10
N GLU A 67 -10.99 -49.71 7.26
CA GLU A 67 -12.12 -50.64 7.40
C GLU A 67 -13.45 -50.02 6.96
N ARG A 68 -13.63 -48.70 7.14
CA ARG A 68 -14.84 -47.99 6.71
C ARG A 68 -15.07 -48.11 5.20
N THR A 69 -14.01 -47.96 4.40
CA THR A 69 -14.09 -48.09 2.94
C THR A 69 -14.55 -49.48 2.53
N LEU A 70 -13.96 -50.52 3.14
CA LEU A 70 -14.32 -51.91 2.89
C LEU A 70 -15.77 -52.19 3.31
N ARG A 71 -16.17 -51.70 4.48
CA ARG A 71 -17.52 -51.89 5.03
C ARG A 71 -18.60 -51.31 4.13
N THR A 72 -18.39 -50.11 3.58
CA THR A 72 -19.36 -49.49 2.67
C THR A 72 -19.63 -50.33 1.43
N VAL A 73 -18.59 -50.97 0.87
CA VAL A 73 -18.74 -51.85 -0.30
C VAL A 73 -19.42 -53.16 0.09
N VAL A 74 -19.08 -53.75 1.25
CA VAL A 74 -19.76 -54.95 1.77
C VAL A 74 -21.24 -54.68 2.01
N GLU A 75 -21.58 -53.61 2.71
CA GLU A 75 -22.98 -53.25 3.04
C GLU A 75 -23.81 -53.08 1.78
N ALA A 76 -23.27 -52.38 0.77
CA ALA A 76 -23.89 -52.26 -0.53
C ALA A 76 -24.09 -53.63 -1.20
N LYS A 77 -23.03 -54.44 -1.35
CA LYS A 77 -23.09 -55.76 -2.00
C LYS A 77 -24.10 -56.73 -1.36
N THR A 78 -24.36 -56.55 -0.07
CA THR A 78 -25.27 -57.40 0.72
C THR A 78 -26.71 -56.89 0.74
N ASN A 79 -26.96 -55.67 0.27
CA ASN A 79 -28.29 -55.11 0.18
C ASN A 79 -28.97 -55.59 -1.11
N ILE A 80 -30.17 -56.16 -0.98
CA ILE A 80 -30.91 -56.84 -2.07
C ILE A 80 -31.19 -55.87 -3.23
N ASP A 81 -31.44 -54.60 -2.93
CA ASP A 81 -31.79 -53.56 -3.92
C ASP A 81 -30.61 -53.13 -4.81
N SER A 82 -29.37 -53.51 -4.46
CA SER A 82 -28.16 -53.05 -5.15
C SER A 82 -27.70 -53.97 -6.30
N ASN A 83 -28.31 -55.15 -6.46
CA ASN A 83 -27.92 -56.18 -7.42
C ASN A 83 -26.41 -56.51 -7.45
N GLY A 84 -25.70 -56.31 -6.32
CA GLY A 84 -24.28 -56.59 -6.20
C GLY A 84 -23.36 -55.54 -6.86
N VAL A 85 -23.87 -54.35 -7.22
CA VAL A 85 -23.09 -53.24 -7.76
C VAL A 85 -22.50 -52.39 -6.62
N ALA A 86 -21.28 -51.87 -6.81
CA ALA A 86 -20.64 -51.02 -5.82
C ALA A 86 -21.39 -49.67 -5.67
N PRO A 87 -21.48 -49.10 -4.46
CA PRO A 87 -22.32 -47.94 -4.21
C PRO A 87 -21.75 -46.70 -4.91
N ILE A 88 -22.60 -45.96 -5.62
CA ILE A 88 -22.23 -44.74 -6.35
C ILE A 88 -21.74 -43.66 -5.37
N ASP A 89 -20.69 -42.94 -5.72
CA ASP A 89 -20.22 -41.81 -4.91
C ASP A 89 -21.15 -40.60 -4.97
N LYS A 90 -21.71 -40.22 -3.81
CA LYS A 90 -22.66 -39.10 -3.66
C LYS A 90 -22.08 -37.89 -2.91
N ARG A 91 -20.76 -37.85 -2.67
CA ARG A 91 -20.12 -36.70 -1.99
C ARG A 91 -20.36 -35.41 -2.79
N GLY A 92 -20.76 -34.34 -2.10
CA GLY A 92 -21.08 -33.05 -2.73
C GLY A 92 -22.38 -33.01 -3.55
N ARG A 93 -23.14 -34.11 -3.60
CA ARG A 93 -24.39 -34.24 -4.38
C ARG A 93 -25.60 -34.55 -3.49
N HIS A 94 -25.58 -34.12 -2.23
CA HIS A 94 -26.71 -34.30 -1.32
C HIS A 94 -27.48 -32.99 -1.13
N GLU A 95 -28.81 -33.06 -1.18
CA GLU A 95 -29.70 -31.89 -1.05
C GLU A 95 -29.87 -31.41 0.40
N ASN A 96 -29.21 -32.04 1.37
CA ASN A 96 -29.34 -31.75 2.80
C ASN A 96 -28.69 -30.42 3.26
N HIS A 97 -28.33 -29.53 2.36
CA HIS A 97 -27.84 -28.19 2.72
C HIS A 97 -29.03 -27.24 2.85
N LYS A 98 -29.26 -26.69 4.05
CA LYS A 98 -30.24 -25.60 4.25
C LYS A 98 -29.89 -24.43 3.33
N LYS A 99 -30.74 -24.15 2.34
CA LYS A 99 -30.64 -22.96 1.49
C LYS A 99 -31.32 -21.80 2.22
N THR A 100 -30.69 -20.62 2.20
CA THR A 100 -31.33 -19.38 2.67
C THR A 100 -32.63 -19.16 1.90
N CYS A 101 -33.70 -18.75 2.59
CA CYS A 101 -34.97 -18.46 1.96
C CYS A 101 -34.80 -17.47 0.79
N SER A 102 -35.40 -17.76 -0.36
CA SER A 102 -35.30 -16.92 -1.57
C SER A 102 -35.86 -15.52 -1.33
N GLU A 103 -36.90 -15.38 -0.51
CA GLU A 103 -37.49 -14.09 -0.12
C GLU A 103 -36.50 -13.23 0.66
N VAL A 104 -35.78 -13.83 1.60
CA VAL A 104 -34.79 -13.12 2.43
C VAL A 104 -33.65 -12.62 1.54
N GLN A 105 -33.19 -13.42 0.58
CA GLN A 105 -32.17 -13.00 -0.40
C GLN A 105 -32.66 -11.84 -1.26
N GLU A 106 -33.91 -11.88 -1.72
CA GLU A 106 -34.48 -10.81 -2.54
C GLU A 106 -34.66 -9.51 -1.75
N SER A 107 -35.07 -9.60 -0.48
CA SER A 107 -35.19 -8.43 0.39
C SER A 107 -33.87 -7.68 0.58
N VAL A 108 -32.74 -8.39 0.58
CA VAL A 108 -31.40 -7.78 0.62
C VAL A 108 -31.13 -7.00 -0.67
N ARG A 109 -31.47 -7.55 -1.84
CA ARG A 109 -31.30 -6.86 -3.13
C ARG A 109 -32.15 -5.60 -3.21
N ILE A 110 -33.42 -5.69 -2.80
CA ILE A 110 -34.33 -4.55 -2.75
C ILE A 110 -33.76 -3.45 -1.86
N HIS A 111 -33.29 -3.79 -0.66
CA HIS A 111 -32.68 -2.81 0.24
C HIS A 111 -31.44 -2.15 -0.38
N ILE A 112 -30.51 -2.93 -0.96
CA ILE A 112 -29.31 -2.37 -1.58
C ILE A 112 -29.66 -1.45 -2.76
N ASN A 113 -30.65 -1.80 -3.57
CA ASN A 113 -31.12 -0.96 -4.68
C ASN A 113 -31.84 0.31 -4.23
N SER A 114 -32.42 0.33 -3.02
CA SER A 114 -33.08 1.52 -2.47
C SER A 114 -32.11 2.63 -2.04
N ILE A 115 -30.81 2.31 -1.92
CA ILE A 115 -29.78 3.27 -1.51
C ILE A 115 -29.48 4.20 -2.69
N SER A 116 -29.61 5.51 -2.47
CA SER A 116 -29.26 6.54 -3.45
C SER A 116 -27.82 6.41 -3.92
N ARG A 117 -27.63 6.35 -5.25
CA ARG A 117 -26.33 6.24 -5.90
C ARG A 117 -25.82 7.62 -6.32
N ILE A 118 -24.54 7.87 -6.09
CA ILE A 118 -23.82 9.02 -6.57
C ILE A 118 -23.30 8.68 -7.97
N GLU A 119 -23.75 9.42 -8.98
CA GLU A 119 -23.25 9.26 -10.35
C GLU A 119 -21.75 9.57 -10.44
N SER A 120 -21.04 8.79 -11.26
CA SER A 120 -19.59 8.88 -11.50
C SER A 120 -19.15 10.16 -12.23
N HIS A 121 -19.94 11.24 -12.22
CA HIS A 121 -19.68 12.47 -12.96
C HIS A 121 -18.35 13.17 -12.54
N TYR A 122 -17.74 12.74 -11.43
CA TYR A 122 -16.41 13.16 -10.96
C TYR A 122 -15.26 12.17 -11.29
N LEU A 123 -15.56 11.05 -11.95
CA LEU A 123 -14.65 9.92 -12.20
C LEU A 123 -14.90 9.30 -13.60
N ARG A 124 -14.70 10.05 -14.69
CA ARG A 124 -14.69 9.44 -16.03
C ARG A 124 -13.28 9.29 -16.58
N ALA A 125 -12.88 8.02 -16.67
CA ALA A 125 -12.20 7.43 -17.83
C ALA A 125 -12.29 5.88 -17.81
N ASN A 126 -12.27 5.21 -16.63
CA ASN A 126 -11.91 3.78 -16.59
C ASN A 126 -12.83 2.81 -15.83
N THR A 127 -13.97 3.19 -15.23
CA THR A 127 -14.80 2.21 -14.49
C THR A 127 -16.31 2.47 -14.54
N ASN A 128 -17.12 1.42 -14.77
CA ASN A 128 -18.59 1.38 -14.65
C ASN A 128 -19.06 1.18 -13.19
N ARG A 129 -18.28 1.62 -12.20
CA ARG A 129 -18.58 1.40 -10.78
C ARG A 129 -19.40 2.56 -10.22
N GLU A 130 -20.46 2.22 -9.49
CA GLU A 130 -21.35 3.18 -8.82
C GLU A 130 -20.90 3.41 -7.39
N PHE A 131 -21.24 4.57 -6.83
CA PHE A 131 -20.83 4.94 -5.48
C PHE A 131 -22.02 5.28 -4.59
N ILE A 132 -21.91 4.96 -3.30
CA ILE A 132 -22.85 5.36 -2.24
C ILE A 132 -22.12 6.27 -1.25
N ASP A 133 -22.83 7.04 -0.44
CA ASP A 133 -22.20 7.95 0.52
C ASP A 133 -21.21 7.23 1.45
N GLY A 134 -20.04 7.83 1.68
CA GLY A 134 -18.95 7.25 2.46
C GLY A 134 -19.10 7.35 3.97
N GLY A 135 -20.15 8.02 4.46
CA GLY A 135 -20.46 8.14 5.88
C GLY A 135 -20.93 6.84 6.55
N LEU A 136 -21.33 5.84 5.75
CA LEU A 136 -21.86 4.56 6.23
C LEU A 136 -20.90 3.41 5.86
N SER A 137 -20.95 2.32 6.63
CA SER A 137 -20.27 1.06 6.33
C SER A 137 -21.28 -0.04 5.96
N ILE A 138 -20.83 -1.15 5.39
CA ILE A 138 -21.72 -2.31 5.10
C ILE A 138 -22.39 -2.81 6.39
N ALA A 139 -21.73 -2.69 7.54
CA ALA A 139 -22.32 -3.03 8.83
C ALA A 139 -23.43 -2.06 9.24
N ASP A 140 -23.32 -0.78 8.88
CA ASP A 140 -24.39 0.21 9.10
C ASP A 140 -25.59 -0.09 8.20
N LEU A 141 -25.34 -0.37 6.92
CA LEU A 141 -26.39 -0.74 5.96
C LEU A 141 -27.14 -2.02 6.37
N HIS A 142 -26.41 -3.02 6.91
CA HIS A 142 -27.04 -4.23 7.43
C HIS A 142 -27.88 -3.96 8.69
N ARG A 143 -27.43 -3.06 9.57
CA ARG A 143 -28.21 -2.65 10.75
C ARG A 143 -29.50 -1.93 10.35
N ASP A 144 -29.43 -1.04 9.35
CA ASP A 144 -30.63 -0.37 8.82
C ASP A 144 -31.59 -1.36 8.15
N TYR A 145 -31.07 -2.26 7.31
CA TYR A 145 -31.87 -3.34 6.73
C TYR A 145 -32.56 -4.20 7.79
N LYS A 146 -31.83 -4.59 8.84
CA LYS A 146 -32.36 -5.40 9.93
C LYS A 146 -33.49 -4.68 10.66
N ARG A 147 -33.31 -3.38 10.94
CA ARG A 147 -34.33 -2.53 11.56
C ARG A 147 -35.59 -2.43 10.70
N ILE A 148 -35.45 -2.28 9.38
CA ILE A 148 -36.59 -2.25 8.44
C ILE A 148 -37.35 -3.58 8.47
N ARG A 149 -36.63 -4.70 8.42
CA ARG A 149 -37.24 -6.05 8.47
C ARG A 149 -37.94 -6.32 9.80
N GLU A 150 -37.35 -5.85 10.91
CA GLU A 150 -37.96 -5.94 12.24
C GLU A 150 -39.27 -5.13 12.32
N LEU A 151 -39.31 -3.91 11.76
CA LEU A 151 -40.54 -3.10 11.69
C LEU A 151 -41.64 -3.76 10.83
N GLU A 152 -41.26 -4.50 9.80
CA GLU A 152 -42.18 -5.28 8.96
C GLU A 152 -42.56 -6.65 9.54
N ASN A 153 -42.06 -7.02 10.73
CA ASN A 153 -42.20 -8.35 11.33
C ASN A 153 -41.74 -9.50 10.42
N LYS A 154 -40.62 -9.32 9.69
CA LYS A 154 -40.05 -10.33 8.79
C LYS A 154 -38.64 -10.76 9.21
N GLU A 155 -38.24 -11.96 8.79
CA GLU A 155 -36.90 -12.50 9.07
C GLU A 155 -35.82 -11.73 8.30
N ALA A 156 -34.74 -11.32 8.97
CA ALA A 156 -33.63 -10.61 8.35
C ALA A 156 -32.48 -11.55 7.96
N ALA A 157 -31.83 -11.27 6.83
CA ALA A 157 -30.59 -11.94 6.45
C ALA A 157 -29.46 -11.73 7.48
N THR A 158 -28.57 -12.71 7.61
CA THR A 158 -27.34 -12.58 8.40
C THR A 158 -26.39 -11.58 7.74
N TYR A 159 -25.49 -10.98 8.54
CA TYR A 159 -24.48 -10.06 8.03
C TYR A 159 -23.61 -10.68 6.92
N ASP A 160 -23.21 -11.94 7.05
CA ASP A 160 -22.41 -12.64 6.03
C ASP A 160 -23.17 -12.78 4.72
N SER A 161 -24.46 -13.13 4.76
CA SER A 161 -25.29 -13.20 3.55
C SER A 161 -25.43 -11.83 2.90
N TYR A 162 -25.70 -10.79 3.70
CA TYR A 162 -25.81 -9.41 3.22
C TYR A 162 -24.50 -8.92 2.59
N PHE A 163 -23.38 -9.14 3.27
CA PHE A 163 -22.04 -8.76 2.83
C PHE A 163 -21.64 -9.47 1.52
N ARG A 164 -21.95 -10.76 1.39
CA ARG A 164 -21.70 -11.51 0.15
C ARG A 164 -22.52 -10.93 -0.99
N THR A 165 -23.84 -10.81 -0.83
CA THR A 165 -24.72 -10.23 -1.85
C THR A 165 -24.23 -8.85 -2.28
N PHE A 166 -23.89 -7.96 -1.33
CA PHE A 166 -23.34 -6.63 -1.63
C PHE A 166 -22.05 -6.68 -2.47
N ASN A 167 -21.11 -7.57 -2.16
CA ASN A 167 -19.81 -7.61 -2.86
C ASN A 167 -19.79 -8.47 -4.13
N THR A 168 -20.70 -9.44 -4.28
CA THR A 168 -20.71 -10.36 -5.43
C THR A 168 -21.76 -10.01 -6.47
N GLU A 169 -22.88 -9.42 -6.07
CA GLU A 169 -24.00 -9.12 -6.99
C GLU A 169 -24.04 -7.65 -7.41
N PHE A 170 -23.40 -6.73 -6.67
CA PHE A 170 -23.41 -5.30 -6.95
C PHE A 170 -21.99 -4.76 -7.22
N ASN A 171 -21.87 -3.88 -8.22
CA ASN A 171 -20.63 -3.13 -8.48
C ASN A 171 -20.70 -1.73 -7.83
N ILE A 172 -20.94 -1.71 -6.51
CA ILE A 172 -21.11 -0.49 -5.71
C ILE A 172 -19.93 -0.34 -4.73
N SER A 173 -19.51 0.88 -4.44
CA SER A 173 -18.49 1.17 -3.42
C SER A 173 -18.78 2.45 -2.64
N PHE A 174 -18.22 2.58 -1.44
CA PHE A 174 -18.36 3.80 -0.64
C PHE A 174 -17.53 4.94 -1.25
N PHE A 175 -18.18 6.08 -1.47
CA PHE A 175 -17.55 7.29 -1.97
C PHE A 175 -16.60 7.83 -0.91
N THR A 176 -15.32 7.87 -1.21
CA THR A 176 -14.35 8.57 -0.36
C THR A 176 -14.00 9.88 -1.07
N PRO A 177 -14.30 11.05 -0.48
CA PRO A 177 -13.85 12.32 -1.04
C PRO A 177 -12.34 12.27 -1.31
N LYS A 178 -11.89 12.85 -2.43
CA LYS A 178 -10.45 12.97 -2.72
C LYS A 178 -9.80 13.76 -1.57
N LYS A 179 -8.67 13.25 -1.06
CA LYS A 179 -7.96 13.86 0.08
C LYS A 179 -7.57 15.33 -0.17
N ASP A 180 -7.40 15.74 -1.43
CA ASP A 180 -7.12 17.13 -1.80
C ASP A 180 -7.95 17.55 -3.02
N GLN A 181 -8.87 18.49 -2.80
CA GLN A 181 -9.56 19.19 -3.89
C GLN A 181 -8.68 20.35 -4.36
N CYS A 182 -8.69 20.64 -5.66
CA CYS A 182 -7.93 21.78 -6.18
C CYS A 182 -8.71 23.07 -5.95
N ASP A 183 -8.12 24.00 -5.19
CA ASP A 183 -8.72 25.30 -4.89
C ASP A 183 -9.19 26.04 -6.14
N VAL A 184 -8.38 26.05 -7.20
CA VAL A 184 -8.71 26.73 -8.47
C VAL A 184 -9.94 26.12 -9.13
N CYS A 185 -10.04 24.78 -9.12
CA CYS A 185 -11.20 24.10 -9.69
C CYS A 185 -12.45 24.27 -8.83
N GLU A 186 -12.31 24.23 -7.50
CA GLU A 186 -13.45 24.39 -6.60
C GLU A 186 -13.96 25.84 -6.61
N GLN A 187 -13.07 26.82 -6.70
CA GLN A 187 -13.43 28.23 -6.92
C GLN A 187 -14.23 28.41 -8.21
N TYR A 188 -13.72 27.90 -9.34
CA TYR A 188 -14.43 28.01 -10.63
C TYR A 188 -15.79 27.28 -10.63
N LYS A 189 -15.86 26.12 -9.98
CA LYS A 189 -17.09 25.33 -9.85
C LYS A 189 -18.17 26.08 -9.06
N ASN A 190 -17.76 26.77 -7.99
CA ASN A 190 -18.68 27.48 -7.11
C ASN A 190 -19.01 28.92 -7.59
N ALA A 191 -18.26 29.45 -8.56
CA ALA A 191 -18.53 30.75 -9.16
C ALA A 191 -19.76 30.73 -10.07
N VAL A 192 -20.50 31.85 -10.10
CA VAL A 192 -21.72 32.05 -10.91
C VAL A 192 -21.69 33.41 -11.61
N GLY A 193 -22.34 33.53 -12.77
CA GLY A 193 -22.43 34.78 -13.53
C GLY A 193 -21.05 35.35 -13.90
N GLU A 194 -20.90 36.66 -13.69
CA GLU A 194 -19.70 37.44 -14.06
C GLU A 194 -18.41 36.94 -13.37
N ASP A 195 -18.50 36.42 -12.15
CA ASP A 195 -17.34 35.88 -11.44
C ASP A 195 -16.79 34.62 -12.11
N LYS A 196 -17.67 33.83 -12.74
CA LYS A 196 -17.26 32.63 -13.48
C LYS A 196 -16.52 32.99 -14.76
N GLU A 197 -16.99 34.02 -15.48
CA GLU A 197 -16.34 34.53 -16.69
C GLU A 197 -14.93 35.08 -16.39
N LYS A 198 -14.78 35.83 -15.28
CA LYS A 198 -13.47 36.33 -14.83
C LYS A 198 -12.48 35.20 -14.51
N LEU A 199 -12.98 34.08 -13.97
CA LEU A 199 -12.15 32.94 -13.60
C LEU A 199 -11.88 31.96 -14.75
N GLU A 200 -12.63 32.03 -15.86
CA GLU A 200 -12.60 31.05 -16.95
C GLU A 200 -11.23 30.94 -17.61
N SER A 201 -10.57 32.08 -17.89
CA SER A 201 -9.24 32.10 -18.48
C SER A 201 -8.21 31.38 -17.60
N ASN A 202 -8.20 31.69 -16.30
CA ASN A 202 -7.31 31.06 -15.33
C ASN A 202 -7.62 29.56 -15.16
N TYR A 203 -8.90 29.20 -15.06
CA TYR A 203 -9.33 27.80 -14.97
C TYR A 203 -8.92 26.98 -16.19
N THR A 204 -9.10 27.53 -17.39
CA THR A 204 -8.73 26.88 -18.66
C THR A 204 -7.22 26.67 -18.75
N GLU A 205 -6.43 27.70 -18.42
CA GLU A 205 -4.97 27.59 -18.37
C GLU A 205 -4.52 26.57 -17.31
N HIS A 206 -5.12 26.58 -16.13
CA HIS A 206 -4.85 25.60 -15.08
C HIS A 206 -5.13 24.16 -15.53
N CYS A 207 -6.26 23.93 -16.22
CA CYS A 207 -6.59 22.63 -16.80
C CYS A 207 -5.59 22.21 -17.89
N ARG A 208 -5.15 23.15 -18.72
CA ARG A 208 -4.14 22.91 -19.76
C ARG A 208 -2.78 22.55 -19.15
N GLN A 209 -2.30 23.32 -18.17
CA GLN A 209 -1.05 23.05 -17.45
C GLN A 209 -1.07 21.70 -16.72
N LYS A 210 -2.22 21.33 -16.15
CA LYS A 210 -2.44 19.99 -15.56
C LYS A 210 -2.28 18.87 -16.58
N LEU A 211 -2.86 19.02 -17.78
CA LEU A 211 -2.72 18.02 -18.84
C LEU A 211 -1.26 17.91 -19.31
N LEU A 212 -0.60 19.05 -19.55
CA LEU A 212 0.81 19.09 -19.94
C LEU A 212 1.72 18.44 -18.90
N SER A 213 1.53 18.75 -17.62
CA SER A 213 2.27 18.13 -16.51
C SER A 213 2.17 16.60 -16.51
N ARG A 214 0.98 16.07 -16.77
CA ARG A 214 0.74 14.61 -16.85
C ARG A 214 1.39 13.98 -18.08
N MET A 215 1.30 14.65 -19.23
CA MET A 215 1.93 14.18 -20.46
C MET A 215 3.45 14.17 -20.31
N GLU A 216 4.05 15.24 -19.79
CA GLU A 216 5.49 15.32 -19.58
C GLU A 216 5.99 14.26 -18.60
N LYS A 217 5.27 14.03 -17.49
CA LYS A 217 5.59 12.94 -16.56
C LYS A 217 5.53 11.58 -17.23
N LYS A 218 4.52 11.33 -18.07
CA LYS A 218 4.40 10.09 -18.83
C LYS A 218 5.59 9.91 -19.78
N THR A 219 5.96 10.97 -20.51
CA THR A 219 7.11 10.96 -21.42
C THR A 219 8.41 10.67 -20.68
N ASP A 220 8.68 11.33 -19.55
CA ASP A 220 9.89 11.07 -18.77
C ASP A 220 9.96 9.62 -18.25
N ILE A 221 8.82 9.08 -17.80
CA ILE A 221 8.73 7.68 -17.37
C ILE A 221 9.01 6.73 -18.54
N GLU A 222 8.44 6.99 -19.71
CA GLU A 222 8.70 6.20 -20.92
C GLU A 222 10.18 6.25 -21.32
N LEU A 223 10.81 7.43 -21.26
CA LEU A 223 12.24 7.60 -21.52
C LEU A 223 13.12 6.84 -20.52
N SER A 224 12.75 6.80 -19.24
CA SER A 224 13.51 6.07 -18.21
C SER A 224 13.44 4.55 -18.37
N ARG A 225 12.35 4.04 -18.96
CA ARG A 225 12.13 2.60 -19.18
C ARG A 225 12.91 2.03 -20.36
N ASN A 226 13.44 2.88 -21.23
CA ASN A 226 14.32 2.45 -22.31
C ASN A 226 15.59 1.82 -21.73
N ARG A 227 16.01 0.66 -22.27
CA ARG A 227 17.11 -0.13 -21.71
C ARG A 227 18.46 0.60 -21.73
N ASP A 228 18.71 1.36 -22.79
CA ASP A 228 19.96 2.11 -22.99
C ASP A 228 19.90 3.55 -22.43
N SER A 229 18.83 3.89 -21.71
CA SER A 229 18.63 5.22 -21.16
C SER A 229 19.30 5.37 -19.80
N ASN A 230 20.07 6.45 -19.66
CA ASN A 230 20.62 6.92 -18.39
C ASN A 230 19.62 7.78 -17.59
N GLU A 231 18.37 7.92 -18.06
CA GLU A 231 17.35 8.71 -17.38
C GLU A 231 16.74 7.90 -16.22
N ILE A 232 16.73 8.50 -15.03
CA ILE A 232 16.08 7.97 -13.83
C ILE A 232 14.99 8.95 -13.41
N VAL A 233 13.78 8.44 -13.24
CA VAL A 233 12.65 9.22 -12.73
C VAL A 233 12.34 8.79 -11.32
N ALA A 234 12.43 9.73 -10.38
CA ALA A 234 12.14 9.49 -8.98
C ALA A 234 11.10 10.49 -8.45
N ILE A 235 10.23 10.01 -7.58
CA ILE A 235 9.20 10.82 -6.93
C ILE A 235 9.46 10.81 -5.45
N TYR A 236 9.54 11.99 -4.84
CA TYR A 236 9.68 12.05 -3.40
C TYR A 236 8.61 12.91 -2.74
N ASP A 237 8.12 12.41 -1.62
CA ASP A 237 7.06 13.04 -0.85
C ASP A 237 7.24 12.80 0.66
N LEU A 238 6.82 13.78 1.46
CA LEU A 238 6.94 13.71 2.91
C LEU A 238 5.60 13.34 3.51
N GLN A 239 5.54 12.15 4.13
CA GLN A 239 4.34 11.65 4.76
C GLN A 239 3.82 12.60 5.84
N ALA A 240 2.50 12.56 6.08
CA ALA A 240 1.89 13.18 7.23
C ALA A 240 2.60 12.75 8.53
N VAL A 241 2.69 13.67 9.49
CA VAL A 241 3.38 13.43 10.77
C VAL A 241 2.76 12.22 11.47
N MET A 242 3.61 11.30 11.91
CA MET A 242 3.20 10.07 12.60
C MET A 242 3.49 10.22 14.10
N PRO A 243 2.49 10.49 14.95
CA PRO A 243 2.71 10.70 16.38
C PRO A 243 2.84 9.37 17.13
N VAL A 244 3.73 9.33 18.13
CA VAL A 244 3.94 8.19 19.03
C VAL A 244 4.01 8.66 20.49
N PRO A 245 3.33 8.01 21.45
CA PRO A 245 2.53 6.78 21.29
C PRO A 245 1.16 7.02 20.64
N VAL A 246 0.60 5.99 19.99
CA VAL A 246 -0.76 6.01 19.44
C VAL A 246 -1.48 4.69 19.69
N GLY A 247 -2.74 4.75 20.11
CA GLY A 247 -3.56 3.58 20.43
C GLY A 247 -5.01 3.98 20.72
N GLU A 248 -5.77 3.08 21.33
CA GLU A 248 -7.19 3.31 21.66
C GLU A 248 -7.41 4.02 23.01
N SER A 249 -6.37 4.14 23.83
CA SER A 249 -6.47 4.86 25.10
C SER A 249 -6.83 6.33 24.87
N SER A 250 -7.92 6.79 25.50
CA SER A 250 -8.39 8.17 25.44
C SER A 250 -7.31 9.18 25.85
N SER A 251 -6.40 8.79 26.74
CA SER A 251 -5.29 9.64 27.20
C SER A 251 -4.33 10.04 26.07
N PHE A 252 -4.18 9.23 25.02
CA PHE A 252 -3.32 9.56 23.86
C PHE A 252 -3.88 10.69 22.99
N TYR A 253 -5.16 11.05 23.15
CA TYR A 253 -5.78 12.14 22.39
C TYR A 253 -5.50 13.51 23.03
N TYR A 254 -5.36 13.57 24.35
CA TYR A 254 -5.19 14.82 25.10
C TYR A 254 -3.74 15.15 25.45
N LYS A 255 -2.81 14.25 25.14
CA LYS A 255 -1.39 14.39 25.47
C LYS A 255 -0.54 14.69 24.24
N SER A 256 0.47 15.53 24.42
CA SER A 256 1.47 15.84 23.39
C SER A 256 2.32 14.59 23.13
N LYS A 257 2.51 14.25 21.85
CA LYS A 257 3.18 13.02 21.41
C LYS A 257 4.48 13.33 20.68
N LEU A 258 5.43 12.39 20.71
CA LEU A 258 6.64 12.44 19.91
C LEU A 258 6.27 12.36 18.44
N ASN A 259 6.84 13.26 17.62
CA ASN A 259 6.58 13.26 16.18
C ASN A 259 7.63 12.41 15.45
N CYS A 260 7.15 11.47 14.64
CA CYS A 260 7.94 10.74 13.65
C CYS A 260 7.65 11.27 12.24
N PHE A 261 8.67 11.22 11.40
CA PHE A 261 8.66 11.69 10.03
C PHE A 261 9.15 10.57 9.11
N ASN A 262 8.60 10.54 7.90
CA ASN A 262 8.98 9.58 6.87
C ASN A 262 8.99 10.29 5.52
N LEU A 263 10.18 10.43 4.92
CA LEU A 263 10.32 10.90 3.54
C LEU A 263 10.43 9.68 2.63
N THR A 264 9.52 9.56 1.68
CA THR A 264 9.58 8.50 0.67
C THR A 264 10.24 9.02 -0.59
N VAL A 265 11.12 8.22 -1.20
CA VAL A 265 11.68 8.43 -2.54
C VAL A 265 11.43 7.16 -3.33
N THR A 266 10.62 7.24 -4.39
CA THR A 266 10.24 6.10 -5.23
C THR A 266 10.90 6.22 -6.59
N ASP A 267 11.76 5.27 -6.92
CA ASP A 267 12.26 5.06 -8.27
C ASP A 267 11.17 4.38 -9.11
N ILE A 268 10.78 5.02 -10.21
CA ILE A 268 9.67 4.56 -11.05
C ILE A 268 10.08 3.39 -11.96
N LYS A 269 11.35 3.32 -12.36
CA LYS A 269 11.85 2.26 -13.24
C LYS A 269 11.96 0.95 -12.47
N GLU A 270 12.55 1.02 -11.27
CA GLU A 270 12.80 -0.15 -10.42
C GLU A 270 11.61 -0.52 -9.52
N ASP A 271 10.54 0.28 -9.49
CA ASP A 271 9.41 0.16 -8.53
C ASP A 271 9.90 0.03 -7.07
N GLN A 272 11.00 0.71 -6.75
CA GLN A 272 11.65 0.65 -5.44
C GLN A 272 11.41 1.95 -4.68
N THR A 273 10.77 1.84 -3.51
CA THR A 273 10.57 2.97 -2.60
C THR A 273 11.53 2.88 -1.43
N TYR A 274 12.29 3.95 -1.22
CA TYR A 274 13.13 4.21 -0.06
C TYR A 274 12.34 5.07 0.94
N CYS A 275 12.33 4.69 2.20
CA CYS A 275 11.65 5.37 3.30
C CYS A 275 12.70 5.83 4.31
N TYR A 276 13.01 7.12 4.32
CA TYR A 276 13.91 7.72 5.29
C TYR A 276 13.11 8.13 6.53
N PHE A 277 13.31 7.42 7.63
CA PHE A 277 12.50 7.52 8.83
C PHE A 277 13.30 8.10 9.99
N TRP A 278 12.74 9.12 10.65
CA TRP A 278 13.34 9.70 11.86
C TRP A 278 12.28 10.28 12.79
N HIS A 279 12.67 10.62 14.02
CA HIS A 279 11.80 11.34 14.95
C HIS A 279 12.39 12.69 15.32
N GLU A 280 11.58 13.56 15.94
CA GLU A 280 11.93 14.97 16.14
C GLU A 280 13.16 15.24 17.02
N ALA A 281 13.57 14.25 17.83
CA ALA A 281 14.80 14.31 18.61
C ALA A 281 16.06 13.97 17.76
N MET A 282 15.91 13.35 16.60
CA MET A 282 17.01 13.12 15.64
C MET A 282 17.15 14.29 14.65
N GLY A 283 16.03 14.86 14.20
CA GLY A 283 16.05 15.95 13.22
C GLY A 283 14.72 16.70 13.14
N SER A 284 14.73 17.87 12.52
CA SER A 284 13.52 18.66 12.28
C SER A 284 12.70 18.10 11.09
N ARG A 285 11.72 18.88 10.60
CA ARG A 285 10.90 18.56 9.42
C ARG A 285 11.09 19.60 8.30
N GLY A 286 12.32 20.09 8.14
CA GLY A 286 12.65 21.22 7.27
C GLY A 286 13.37 20.81 5.98
N ALA A 287 13.72 21.81 5.18
CA ALA A 287 14.50 21.63 3.95
C ALA A 287 15.88 20.99 4.21
N THR A 288 16.46 21.19 5.40
CA THR A 288 17.74 20.60 5.79
C THR A 288 17.66 19.08 5.88
N GLU A 289 16.65 18.54 6.58
CA GLU A 289 16.50 17.08 6.70
C GLU A 289 16.10 16.45 5.37
N ILE A 290 15.18 17.08 4.64
CA ILE A 290 14.77 16.62 3.31
C ILE A 290 15.98 16.62 2.38
N GLY A 291 16.74 17.72 2.33
CA GLY A 291 17.94 17.81 1.52
C GLY A 291 18.99 16.76 1.87
N SER A 292 19.17 16.45 3.16
CA SER A 292 20.10 15.39 3.59
C SER A 292 19.66 14.01 3.09
N CYS A 293 18.37 13.69 3.16
CA CYS A 293 17.82 12.44 2.63
C CYS A 293 18.00 12.36 1.10
N ILE A 294 17.72 13.46 0.38
CA ILE A 294 17.90 13.52 -1.08
C ILE A 294 19.37 13.39 -1.46
N LEU A 295 20.30 14.00 -0.70
CA LEU A 295 21.73 13.84 -0.93
C LEU A 295 22.18 12.39 -0.70
N LYS A 296 21.65 11.73 0.33
CA LYS A 296 21.92 10.31 0.61
C LYS A 296 21.47 9.43 -0.55
N TYR A 297 20.24 9.65 -1.04
CA TYR A 297 19.72 8.99 -2.24
C TYR A 297 20.61 9.24 -3.47
N LEU A 298 20.96 10.50 -3.74
CA LEU A 298 21.79 10.89 -4.88
C LEU A 298 23.19 10.28 -4.83
N ARG A 299 23.80 10.17 -3.64
CA ARG A 299 25.10 9.52 -3.46
C ARG A 299 25.03 8.04 -3.81
N GLN A 300 24.02 7.33 -3.31
CA GLN A 300 23.81 5.91 -3.64
C GLN A 300 23.56 5.72 -5.14
N LEU A 301 22.71 6.56 -5.73
CA LEU A 301 22.37 6.51 -7.14
C LEU A 301 23.58 6.83 -8.03
N ALA A 302 24.42 7.80 -7.65
CA ALA A 302 25.65 8.13 -8.38
C ALA A 302 26.66 6.98 -8.41
N VAL A 303 26.69 6.15 -7.36
CA VAL A 303 27.53 4.94 -7.29
C VAL A 303 26.94 3.82 -8.17
N ASN A 304 25.63 3.60 -8.08
CA ASN A 304 24.95 2.51 -8.80
C ASN A 304 24.77 2.80 -10.30
N HIS A 305 24.57 4.07 -10.66
CA HIS A 305 24.27 4.55 -12.01
C HIS A 305 25.09 5.81 -12.32
N PRO A 306 26.42 5.69 -12.45
CA PRO A 306 27.29 6.83 -12.78
C PRO A 306 26.95 7.40 -14.15
N GLY A 307 26.90 8.73 -14.26
CA GLY A 307 26.52 9.44 -15.49
C GLY A 307 25.01 9.48 -15.75
N SER A 308 24.19 9.14 -14.76
CA SER A 308 22.73 9.23 -14.83
C SER A 308 22.23 10.68 -14.96
N ASN A 309 21.06 10.80 -15.60
CA ASN A 309 20.26 12.01 -15.69
C ASN A 309 19.01 11.80 -14.82
N ILE A 310 18.82 12.63 -13.80
CA ILE A 310 17.81 12.38 -12.78
C ILE A 310 16.69 13.41 -12.93
N THR A 311 15.46 12.92 -13.03
CA THR A 311 14.26 13.75 -13.00
C THR A 311 13.45 13.48 -11.74
N PHE A 312 13.36 14.48 -10.87
CA PHE A 312 12.51 14.46 -9.69
C PHE A 312 11.14 15.05 -9.97
N TYR A 313 10.11 14.39 -9.47
CA TYR A 313 8.75 14.90 -9.45
C TYR A 313 8.26 15.02 -8.01
N THR A 314 7.74 16.19 -7.63
CA THR A 314 7.22 16.40 -6.28
C THR A 314 6.02 17.32 -6.26
N ASP A 315 5.29 17.32 -5.14
CA ASP A 315 4.21 18.26 -4.91
C ASP A 315 4.75 19.70 -4.75
N ASN A 316 3.90 20.68 -5.07
CA ASN A 316 4.30 22.08 -5.08
C ASN A 316 4.29 22.68 -3.66
N CYS A 317 5.20 22.23 -2.79
CA CYS A 317 5.36 22.69 -1.40
C CYS A 317 6.61 23.59 -1.24
N GLY A 318 6.38 24.90 -1.04
CA GLY A 318 7.45 25.92 -0.93
C GLY A 318 8.37 25.75 0.28
N GLY A 319 7.81 25.44 1.45
CA GLY A 319 8.59 25.36 2.69
C GLY A 319 9.55 24.17 2.77
N GLN A 320 9.31 23.14 1.95
CA GLN A 320 10.01 21.85 2.06
C GLN A 320 10.84 21.53 0.82
N GLN A 321 10.25 21.63 -0.36
CA GLN A 321 10.82 21.08 -1.59
C GLN A 321 11.19 22.16 -2.61
N LYS A 322 10.38 23.23 -2.69
CA LYS A 322 10.56 24.31 -3.66
C LYS A 322 11.18 25.54 -3.01
N ASN A 323 12.46 25.42 -2.68
CA ASN A 323 13.22 26.49 -2.03
C ASN A 323 14.69 26.48 -2.50
N ARG A 324 15.38 27.60 -2.26
CA ARG A 324 16.80 27.79 -2.62
C ARG A 324 17.74 26.73 -2.03
N PHE A 325 17.38 26.12 -0.90
CA PHE A 325 18.22 25.14 -0.22
C PHE A 325 18.31 23.84 -1.02
N ILE A 326 17.15 23.33 -1.48
CA ILE A 326 17.10 22.16 -2.35
C ILE A 326 17.75 22.44 -3.71
N PHE A 327 17.58 23.65 -4.26
CA PHE A 327 18.24 24.02 -5.53
C PHE A 327 19.76 24.06 -5.42
N SER A 328 20.28 24.65 -4.33
CA SER A 328 21.72 24.67 -4.06
C SER A 328 22.27 23.25 -3.87
N LEU A 329 21.50 22.38 -3.23
CA LEU A 329 21.85 20.98 -3.04
C LEU A 329 21.97 20.23 -4.39
N TYR A 330 21.04 20.45 -5.31
CA TYR A 330 21.12 19.84 -6.65
C TYR A 330 22.33 20.33 -7.42
N LEU A 331 22.60 21.63 -7.38
CA LEU A 331 23.81 22.18 -7.99
C LEU A 331 25.06 21.52 -7.38
N TYR A 332 25.14 21.45 -6.05
CA TYR A 332 26.24 20.76 -5.36
C TYR A 332 26.38 19.30 -5.82
N ALA A 333 25.28 18.55 -5.85
CA ALA A 333 25.28 17.15 -6.23
C ALA A 333 25.74 16.93 -7.67
N VAL A 334 25.27 17.74 -8.62
CA VAL A 334 25.68 17.66 -10.03
C VAL A 334 27.17 17.97 -10.20
N LYS A 335 27.73 18.89 -9.40
CA LYS A 335 29.16 19.24 -9.50
C LYS A 335 30.09 18.26 -8.79
N THR A 336 29.63 17.62 -7.72
CA THR A 336 30.47 16.73 -6.88
C THR A 336 30.28 15.24 -7.13
N LEU A 337 29.11 14.83 -7.59
CA LEU A 337 28.78 13.41 -7.80
C LEU A 337 28.90 13.01 -9.27
N ALA A 338 28.87 11.70 -9.53
CA ALA A 338 28.80 11.13 -10.87
C ALA A 338 27.37 11.20 -11.46
N VAL A 339 26.77 12.39 -11.46
CA VAL A 339 25.44 12.67 -12.03
C VAL A 339 25.58 13.75 -13.09
N ASN A 340 25.01 13.55 -14.27
CA ASN A 340 25.16 14.48 -15.40
C ASN A 340 24.15 15.63 -15.36
N LYS A 341 22.93 15.35 -14.91
CA LYS A 341 21.81 16.30 -14.92
C LYS A 341 20.86 16.00 -13.78
N ILE A 342 20.37 17.04 -13.10
CA ILE A 342 19.22 16.95 -12.20
C ILE A 342 18.16 17.94 -12.65
N THR A 343 16.98 17.41 -12.98
CA THR A 343 15.78 18.18 -13.32
C THR A 343 14.74 17.96 -12.23
N HIS A 344 14.19 19.02 -11.64
CA HIS A 344 13.13 18.93 -10.63
C HIS A 344 11.87 19.60 -11.14
N LYS A 345 10.81 18.82 -11.32
CA LYS A 345 9.51 19.22 -11.85
C LYS A 345 8.45 19.22 -10.74
N PHE A 346 7.67 20.29 -10.67
CA PHE A 346 6.68 20.52 -9.61
C PHE A 346 5.26 20.27 -10.11
N LEU A 347 4.59 19.30 -9.52
CA LEU A 347 3.25 18.89 -9.91
C LEU A 347 2.19 19.98 -9.58
N ILE A 348 1.11 20.01 -10.36
CA ILE A 348 0.00 20.96 -10.17
C ILE A 348 -0.81 20.57 -8.92
N ARG A 349 -0.98 21.53 -7.99
CA ARG A 349 -1.66 21.33 -6.69
C ARG A 349 -3.10 20.83 -6.85
N GLY A 350 -3.52 19.94 -5.95
CA GLY A 350 -4.91 19.43 -5.86
C GLY A 350 -5.33 18.51 -7.01
N HIS A 351 -4.39 18.06 -7.84
CA HIS A 351 -4.63 17.23 -9.01
C HIS A 351 -3.70 16.02 -9.13
N THR A 352 -2.88 15.83 -8.11
CA THR A 352 -1.88 14.78 -8.00
C THR A 352 -2.48 13.53 -7.41
N GLN A 353 -2.23 12.43 -8.11
CA GLN A 353 -2.09 11.11 -7.50
C GLN A 353 -0.64 10.75 -7.81
N ASN A 354 0.24 10.90 -6.83
CA ASN A 354 1.65 10.59 -7.00
C ASN A 354 1.95 9.21 -6.38
N GLU A 355 3.08 8.63 -6.76
CA GLU A 355 3.51 7.30 -6.34
C GLU A 355 3.89 7.32 -4.85
N GLY A 356 4.31 8.50 -4.34
CA GLY A 356 4.42 8.79 -2.91
C GLY A 356 3.09 8.59 -2.16
N ASP A 357 1.97 9.14 -2.66
CA ASP A 357 0.63 8.97 -2.10
C ASP A 357 0.22 7.50 -2.05
N THR A 358 0.65 6.74 -3.06
CA THR A 358 0.42 5.30 -3.12
C THR A 358 1.20 4.59 -2.03
N ALA A 359 2.49 4.89 -1.87
CA ALA A 359 3.32 4.34 -0.79
C ALA A 359 2.76 4.74 0.60
N HIS A 360 2.44 6.01 0.80
CA HIS A 360 1.84 6.53 2.03
C HIS A 360 0.49 5.88 2.33
N SER A 361 -0.36 5.68 1.32
CA SER A 361 -1.65 4.97 1.49
C SER A 361 -1.47 3.52 1.91
N ILE A 362 -0.43 2.83 1.41
CA ILE A 362 -0.09 1.45 1.84
C ILE A 362 0.40 1.46 3.29
N ILE A 363 1.28 2.40 3.64
CA ILE A 363 1.80 2.57 5.01
C ILE A 363 0.67 2.90 5.99
N GLU A 364 -0.21 3.85 5.67
CA GLU A 364 -1.36 4.24 6.51
C GLU A 364 -2.31 3.05 6.74
N LYS A 365 -2.58 2.25 5.71
CA LYS A 365 -3.37 1.01 5.84
C LYS A 365 -2.69 0.01 6.77
N ALA A 366 -1.38 -0.17 6.65
CA ALA A 366 -0.61 -1.07 7.51
C ALA A 366 -0.61 -0.59 8.98
N ILE A 367 -0.42 0.71 9.22
CA ILE A 367 -0.50 1.33 10.55
C ILE A 367 -1.92 1.14 11.12
N LYS A 368 -2.97 1.43 10.35
CA LYS A 368 -4.36 1.25 10.79
C LYS A 368 -4.66 -0.20 11.16
N LYS A 369 -4.10 -1.16 10.43
CA LYS A 369 -4.22 -2.59 10.76
C LYS A 369 -3.46 -2.94 12.04
N ALA A 370 -2.21 -2.49 12.17
CA ALA A 370 -1.38 -2.75 13.35
C ALA A 370 -2.03 -2.21 14.63
N LYS A 371 -2.62 -1.01 14.57
CA LYS A 371 -3.35 -0.39 15.69
C LYS A 371 -4.52 -1.23 16.21
N LYS A 372 -5.10 -2.13 15.41
CA LYS A 372 -6.16 -3.06 15.87
C LYS A 372 -5.61 -4.20 16.75
N SER A 373 -4.32 -4.49 16.62
CA SER A 373 -3.64 -5.55 17.37
C SER A 373 -2.95 -5.02 18.63
N GLY A 374 -2.79 -3.71 18.75
CA GLY A 374 -2.19 -3.06 19.92
C GLY A 374 -1.78 -1.62 19.63
N ALA A 375 -1.47 -0.87 20.68
CA ALA A 375 -0.93 0.48 20.55
C ALA A 375 0.52 0.45 20.04
N ILE A 376 0.92 1.52 19.35
CA ILE A 376 2.29 1.81 18.93
C ILE A 376 2.87 2.74 19.98
N TYR A 377 3.91 2.30 20.68
CA TYR A 377 4.54 2.99 21.79
C TYR A 377 5.89 3.62 21.44
N VAL A 378 6.61 3.12 20.44
CA VAL A 378 7.94 3.65 20.06
C VAL A 378 8.12 3.75 18.54
N PRO A 379 9.00 4.63 18.04
CA PRO A 379 9.25 4.80 16.61
C PRO A 379 9.65 3.50 15.90
N ASP A 380 10.42 2.63 16.55
CA ASP A 380 10.88 1.35 16.00
C ASP A 380 9.73 0.44 15.54
N GLN A 381 8.59 0.53 16.21
CA GLN A 381 7.40 -0.22 15.79
C GLN A 381 6.84 0.30 14.47
N TYR A 382 6.92 1.62 14.21
CA TYR A 382 6.58 2.15 12.88
C TYR A 382 7.52 1.62 11.81
N VAL A 383 8.83 1.58 12.07
CA VAL A 383 9.82 1.05 11.12
C VAL A 383 9.46 -0.37 10.69
N GLN A 384 9.15 -1.25 11.65
CA GLN A 384 8.76 -2.64 11.35
C GLN A 384 7.43 -2.73 10.59
N ILE A 385 6.47 -1.87 10.92
CA ILE A 385 5.20 -1.79 10.19
C ILE A 385 5.44 -1.33 8.74
N ILE A 386 6.27 -0.31 8.52
CA ILE A 386 6.59 0.24 7.19
C ILE A 386 7.29 -0.83 6.35
N ARG A 387 8.35 -1.48 6.88
CA ARG A 387 9.08 -2.56 6.19
C ARG A 387 8.15 -3.68 5.69
N SER A 388 7.14 -4.01 6.49
CA SER A 388 6.20 -5.09 6.19
C SER A 388 4.89 -4.64 5.52
N ALA A 389 4.75 -3.35 5.18
CA ALA A 389 3.50 -2.77 4.68
C ALA A 389 3.15 -3.24 3.26
N LYS A 390 4.11 -3.19 2.32
CA LYS A 390 3.92 -3.61 0.92
C LYS A 390 4.01 -5.14 0.85
N LYS A 391 2.89 -5.80 0.49
CA LYS A 391 2.76 -7.28 0.44
C LYS A 391 3.08 -7.90 -0.93
N LYS A 392 3.04 -7.10 -1.99
CA LYS A 392 3.29 -7.52 -3.37
C LYS A 392 4.30 -6.57 -4.02
N GLY A 393 5.20 -7.10 -4.85
CA GLY A 393 6.29 -6.35 -5.47
C GLY A 393 7.44 -6.08 -4.50
N ASN A 394 8.27 -5.09 -4.83
CA ASN A 394 9.44 -4.74 -4.04
C ASN A 394 9.03 -4.15 -2.69
N GLN A 395 9.62 -4.65 -1.60
CA GLN A 395 9.35 -4.15 -0.26
C GLN A 395 9.95 -2.75 -0.07
N PHE A 396 9.40 -1.99 0.88
CA PHE A 396 9.96 -0.68 1.22
C PHE A 396 11.33 -0.86 1.89
N ILE A 397 12.34 -0.19 1.35
CA ILE A 397 13.66 -0.09 1.99
C ILE A 397 13.55 1.03 3.01
N VAL A 398 13.54 0.67 4.30
CA VAL A 398 13.44 1.65 5.38
C VAL A 398 14.81 1.90 5.97
N GLU A 399 15.25 3.14 5.91
CA GLU A 399 16.46 3.65 6.54
C GLU A 399 16.09 4.47 7.77
N GLU A 400 16.50 3.99 8.94
CA GLU A 400 16.43 4.72 10.19
C GLU A 400 17.55 5.77 10.23
N LEU A 401 17.18 7.06 10.30
CA LEU A 401 18.15 8.15 10.36
C LEU A 401 18.40 8.59 11.81
N ASN A 402 19.68 8.83 12.09
CA ASN A 402 20.17 9.38 13.34
C ASN A 402 20.54 10.88 13.15
N PHE A 403 20.85 11.57 14.25
CA PHE A 403 21.12 13.02 14.20
C PHE A 403 22.33 13.40 13.33
N ASP A 404 23.30 12.49 13.20
CA ASP A 404 24.53 12.62 12.40
C ASP A 404 24.36 12.30 10.91
N ASP A 405 23.19 11.79 10.49
CA ASP A 405 22.85 11.64 9.07
C ASP A 405 22.48 12.98 8.41
N PHE A 406 22.22 14.03 9.20
CA PHE A 406 21.74 15.31 8.69
C PHE A 406 22.86 16.33 8.48
N TYR A 407 22.88 16.92 7.29
CA TYR A 407 23.85 17.91 6.84
C TYR A 407 23.31 19.33 6.91
N ASP A 408 24.18 20.32 7.12
CA ASP A 408 23.80 21.73 7.11
C ASP A 408 23.66 22.27 5.67
N VAL A 409 22.50 21.96 5.08
CA VAL A 409 22.13 22.42 3.73
C VAL A 409 22.02 23.96 3.66
N LYS A 410 21.75 24.64 4.78
CA LYS A 410 21.64 26.11 4.79
C LYS A 410 23.02 26.74 4.66
N LYS A 411 23.99 26.25 5.44
CA LYS A 411 25.39 26.65 5.30
C LYS A 411 25.91 26.35 3.89
N LEU A 412 25.59 25.17 3.33
CA LEU A 412 25.92 24.84 1.95
C LEU A 412 25.37 25.88 0.95
N THR A 413 24.11 26.29 1.11
CA THR A 413 23.51 27.34 0.27
C THR A 413 24.21 28.68 0.40
N ASP A 414 24.59 29.06 1.63
CA ASP A 414 25.27 30.33 1.86
C ASP A 414 26.71 30.31 1.32
N GLU A 415 27.38 29.16 1.26
CA GLU A 415 28.69 29.00 0.60
C GLU A 415 28.58 29.00 -0.94
N ILE A 416 27.51 28.44 -1.50
CA ILE A 416 27.27 28.42 -2.95
C ILE A 416 26.81 29.79 -3.47
N GLU A 417 26.06 30.54 -2.66
CA GLU A 417 25.44 31.83 -3.02
C GLU A 417 24.61 31.76 -4.33
N LEU A 418 23.83 30.69 -4.52
CA LEU A 418 23.03 30.48 -5.73
C LEU A 418 22.07 31.66 -5.97
N ASN A 419 22.16 32.26 -7.16
CA ASN A 419 21.24 33.30 -7.59
C ASN A 419 19.87 32.69 -7.94
N THR A 420 18.85 33.05 -7.16
CA THR A 420 17.45 32.64 -7.40
C THR A 420 16.52 33.83 -7.61
N PHE A 421 17.08 35.00 -7.97
CA PHE A 421 16.35 36.27 -7.97
C PHE A 421 16.19 36.88 -9.35
N LYS A 422 17.20 36.75 -10.22
CA LYS A 422 17.17 37.31 -11.57
C LYS A 422 17.68 36.32 -12.61
N ASP A 423 17.08 36.33 -13.79
CA ASP A 423 17.56 35.57 -14.95
C ASP A 423 18.64 36.36 -15.72
N VAL A 424 19.13 35.77 -16.82
CA VAL A 424 20.15 36.39 -17.68
C VAL A 424 19.65 37.70 -18.32
N GLU A 425 18.35 37.82 -18.57
CA GLU A 425 17.72 39.01 -19.16
C GLU A 425 17.40 40.11 -18.11
N GLY A 426 17.55 39.80 -16.82
CA GLY A 426 17.32 40.72 -15.71
C GLY A 426 15.89 40.68 -15.14
N ASN A 427 15.04 39.77 -15.62
CA ASN A 427 13.69 39.56 -15.10
C ASN A 427 13.73 38.92 -13.72
N THR A 428 12.72 39.18 -12.89
CA THR A 428 12.66 38.64 -11.53
C THR A 428 12.16 37.20 -11.51
N ILE A 429 12.94 36.31 -10.88
CA ILE A 429 12.60 34.90 -10.70
C ILE A 429 11.76 34.74 -9.42
N LYS A 430 10.48 34.44 -9.58
CA LYS A 430 9.62 34.04 -8.47
C LYS A 430 9.69 32.53 -8.27
N THR A 431 10.37 32.09 -7.22
CA THR A 431 10.51 30.65 -6.89
C THR A 431 9.15 29.94 -6.76
N SER A 432 8.10 30.63 -6.29
CA SER A 432 6.73 30.09 -6.23
C SER A 432 6.16 29.68 -7.59
N ASP A 433 6.64 30.28 -8.67
CA ASP A 433 6.02 30.17 -9.99
C ASP A 433 6.71 29.10 -10.85
N ILE A 434 7.98 28.78 -10.54
CA ILE A 434 8.76 27.75 -11.23
C ILE A 434 8.00 26.42 -11.33
N ARG A 435 7.93 25.83 -12.53
CA ARG A 435 7.33 24.50 -12.76
C ARG A 435 8.37 23.43 -13.01
N ALA A 436 9.51 23.80 -13.56
CA ALA A 436 10.66 22.92 -13.68
C ALA A 436 11.95 23.72 -13.48
N ILE A 437 12.96 23.11 -12.87
CA ILE A 437 14.32 23.66 -12.76
C ILE A 437 15.32 22.56 -13.11
N GLU A 438 16.41 22.91 -13.78
CA GLU A 438 17.41 21.98 -14.28
C GLU A 438 18.83 22.49 -14.03
N PHE A 439 19.66 21.59 -13.52
CA PHE A 439 21.10 21.77 -13.31
C PHE A 439 21.86 20.72 -14.12
N ARG A 440 22.92 21.14 -14.82
CA ARG A 440 23.75 20.25 -15.65
C ARG A 440 25.22 20.30 -15.27
N LYS A 441 25.92 19.19 -15.47
CA LYS A 441 27.34 19.07 -15.11
C LYS A 441 28.24 19.82 -16.08
N ASP A 442 27.89 19.81 -17.36
CA ASP A 442 28.60 20.45 -18.48
C ASP A 442 28.53 21.99 -18.48
N ASN A 443 27.57 22.58 -17.77
CA ASN A 443 27.39 24.03 -17.72
C ASN A 443 27.60 24.58 -16.29
N ASP A 444 28.69 25.34 -16.10
CA ASP A 444 29.06 25.95 -14.82
C ASP A 444 28.55 27.40 -14.67
N ALA A 445 28.00 28.00 -15.73
CA ALA A 445 27.61 29.41 -15.74
C ALA A 445 26.13 29.62 -15.42
N VAL A 446 25.26 28.75 -15.91
CA VAL A 446 23.80 28.94 -15.84
C VAL A 446 23.06 27.68 -15.39
N TYR A 447 21.91 27.88 -14.76
CA TYR A 447 20.88 26.87 -14.61
C TYR A 447 19.65 27.26 -15.41
N ARG A 448 18.77 26.29 -15.67
CA ARG A 448 17.57 26.51 -16.49
C ARG A 448 16.31 26.35 -15.67
N TYR A 449 15.27 27.12 -15.97
CA TYR A 449 13.96 26.96 -15.34
C TYR A 449 12.81 27.22 -16.33
N LYS A 450 11.62 26.76 -15.97
CA LYS A 450 10.37 27.02 -16.69
C LYS A 450 9.31 27.56 -15.74
N LEU A 451 8.45 28.46 -16.23
CA LEU A 451 7.29 28.97 -15.49
C LEU A 451 6.00 28.23 -15.85
N LYS A 452 5.93 27.67 -17.06
CA LYS A 452 4.89 26.77 -17.53
C LYS A 452 5.49 25.52 -18.18
N TYR A 453 4.71 24.46 -18.29
CA TYR A 453 5.19 23.18 -18.85
C TYR A 453 5.53 23.29 -20.35
N ASP A 454 4.78 24.10 -21.08
CA ASP A 454 4.94 24.38 -22.50
C ASP A 454 5.93 25.52 -22.82
N ASP A 455 6.47 26.19 -21.81
CA ASP A 455 7.47 27.23 -22.03
C ASP A 455 8.80 26.63 -22.52
N ASN A 456 9.54 27.45 -23.26
CA ASN A 456 10.96 27.22 -23.48
C ASN A 456 11.75 27.40 -22.16
N TRP A 457 12.90 26.75 -22.07
CA TRP A 457 13.79 26.91 -20.92
C TRP A 457 14.34 28.34 -20.88
N ILE A 458 14.24 28.99 -19.73
CA ILE A 458 14.85 30.29 -19.44
C ILE A 458 16.15 30.03 -18.68
N GLU A 459 17.21 30.76 -19.00
CA GLU A 459 18.52 30.62 -18.37
C GLU A 459 18.74 31.68 -17.28
N ALA A 460 19.33 31.28 -16.16
CA ALA A 460 19.72 32.15 -15.06
C ALA A 460 21.17 31.91 -14.67
N GLU A 461 21.95 32.98 -14.50
CA GLU A 461 23.34 32.88 -14.03
C GLU A 461 23.38 32.27 -12.62
N ILE A 462 24.27 31.30 -12.38
CA ILE A 462 24.41 30.60 -11.10
C ILE A 462 24.91 31.56 -10.00
N LYS A 463 25.88 32.43 -10.31
CA LYS A 463 26.43 33.43 -9.40
C LYS A 463 25.96 34.82 -9.80
N LYS A 464 25.71 35.68 -8.82
CA LYS A 464 25.40 37.09 -9.06
C LYS A 464 26.66 37.85 -9.47
N LYS A 465 26.62 38.64 -10.54
CA LYS A 465 27.63 39.70 -10.79
C LYS A 465 27.55 40.74 -9.65
N SER A 466 28.48 40.71 -8.71
CA SER A 466 28.58 41.73 -7.68
C SER A 466 29.00 43.06 -8.30
N GLN A 467 28.17 44.11 -8.16
CA GLN A 467 28.53 45.46 -8.58
C GLN A 467 29.33 46.26 -7.54
N ARG A 468 29.58 45.73 -6.34
CA ARG A 468 30.36 46.44 -5.30
C ARG A 468 31.06 45.46 -4.36
N SER A 469 32.34 45.19 -4.58
CA SER A 469 33.26 44.69 -3.55
C SER A 469 34.70 44.71 -4.09
N THR A 470 35.46 45.73 -3.69
CA THR A 470 36.91 45.92 -3.89
C THR A 470 37.76 44.96 -3.03
N SER A 471 37.21 43.79 -2.70
CA SER A 471 37.91 42.73 -1.98
C SER A 471 37.78 41.48 -2.84
N GLN A 472 38.91 40.89 -3.24
CA GLN A 472 38.97 39.61 -3.93
C GLN A 472 38.21 38.55 -3.11
N ARG A 473 36.90 38.36 -3.39
CA ARG A 473 36.18 37.18 -2.91
C ARG A 473 36.76 36.00 -3.68
N ILE A 474 37.59 35.21 -3.01
CA ILE A 474 38.03 33.91 -3.51
C ILE A 474 36.75 33.09 -3.73
N THR A 475 36.32 32.97 -4.99
CA THR A 475 35.25 32.05 -5.36
C THR A 475 35.77 30.64 -5.19
N ARG A 476 35.44 30.00 -4.05
CA ARG A 476 35.67 28.56 -3.89
C ARG A 476 34.94 27.79 -4.99
N ASP A 477 35.60 26.78 -5.54
CA ASP A 477 34.95 25.83 -6.42
C ASP A 477 33.91 25.07 -5.58
N ILE A 478 32.73 24.83 -6.15
CA ILE A 478 31.66 24.06 -5.49
C ILE A 478 32.17 22.66 -5.14
N ARG A 479 33.13 22.14 -5.93
CA ARG A 479 33.75 20.83 -5.72
C ARG A 479 34.56 20.73 -4.43
N ASP A 480 35.04 21.85 -3.91
CA ASP A 480 35.85 21.91 -2.69
C ASP A 480 35.01 22.09 -1.42
N ILE A 481 33.69 22.28 -1.57
CA ILE A 481 32.79 22.49 -0.42
C ILE A 481 32.59 21.16 0.29
N ILE A 482 32.93 21.11 1.57
CA ILE A 482 32.68 19.96 2.44
C ILE A 482 31.38 20.18 3.18
N VAL A 483 30.40 19.30 2.93
CA VAL A 483 29.13 19.35 3.65
C VAL A 483 29.31 18.86 5.08
N THR A 484 29.02 19.72 6.06
CA THR A 484 29.16 19.40 7.50
C THR A 484 27.83 18.94 8.11
N PRO A 485 27.85 18.11 9.17
CA PRO A 485 26.65 17.78 9.93
C PRO A 485 25.97 19.04 10.50
N VAL A 486 24.64 19.06 10.55
CA VAL A 486 23.87 20.16 11.17
C VAL A 486 23.67 19.96 12.66
N TYR A 487 23.66 18.72 13.13
CA TYR A 487 23.49 18.37 14.53
C TYR A 487 24.74 17.68 15.07
N ASN A 488 25.21 18.13 16.23
CA ASN A 488 26.33 17.50 16.95
C ASN A 488 25.84 16.49 18.00
N SER A 489 24.56 16.54 18.35
CA SER A 489 23.91 15.69 19.33
C SER A 489 22.42 15.56 18.99
N ARG A 490 21.73 14.67 19.73
CA ARG A 490 20.27 14.64 19.72
C ARG A 490 19.70 16.01 20.10
N ARG A 491 18.53 16.31 19.54
CA ARG A 491 17.78 17.54 19.79
C ARG A 491 16.87 17.36 20.98
N ASP A 492 16.76 18.41 21.78
CA ASP A 492 15.79 18.45 22.87
C ASP A 492 14.36 18.49 22.33
N ILE A 493 13.50 17.68 22.93
CA ILE A 493 12.06 17.74 22.69
C ILE A 493 11.42 18.84 23.56
N PRO A 494 10.31 19.46 23.11
CA PRO A 494 9.66 20.51 23.89
C PRO A 494 9.27 20.06 25.30
N VAL A 495 9.50 20.91 26.31
CA VAL A 495 9.28 20.59 27.75
C VAL A 495 7.86 20.07 28.01
N LYS A 496 6.84 20.69 27.42
CA LYS A 496 5.45 20.24 27.53
C LYS A 496 5.27 18.78 27.09
N LYS A 497 5.91 18.42 25.96
CA LYS A 497 5.85 17.09 25.38
C LYS A 497 6.60 16.07 26.25
N LYS A 498 7.78 16.44 26.75
CA LYS A 498 8.54 15.65 27.72
C LYS A 498 7.69 15.34 28.96
N ASN A 499 7.02 16.34 29.52
CA ASN A 499 6.16 16.16 30.71
C ASN A 499 4.95 15.26 30.42
N ASP A 500 4.27 15.46 29.29
CA ASP A 500 3.13 14.63 28.89
C ASP A 500 3.54 13.15 28.70
N LEU A 501 4.70 12.89 28.06
CA LEU A 501 5.21 11.53 27.87
C LEU A 501 5.64 10.88 29.19
N LYS A 502 6.27 11.64 30.11
CA LYS A 502 6.60 11.17 31.46
C LYS A 502 5.35 10.81 32.25
N GLU A 503 4.29 11.60 32.15
CA GLU A 503 3.02 11.31 32.82
C GLU A 503 2.38 10.02 32.28
N LEU A 504 2.43 9.79 30.97
CA LEU A 504 1.93 8.56 30.35
C LEU A 504 2.71 7.31 30.84
N LEU A 505 4.02 7.43 31.09
CA LEU A 505 4.84 6.37 31.70
C LEU A 505 4.49 6.16 33.18
N GLN A 506 4.39 7.24 33.96
CA GLN A 506 4.07 7.18 35.39
C GLN A 506 2.69 6.54 35.64
N LYS A 507 1.71 6.87 34.79
CA LYS A 507 0.36 6.29 34.81
C LYS A 507 0.29 4.87 34.23
N ASN A 508 1.42 4.30 33.79
CA ASN A 508 1.53 3.00 33.12
C ASN A 508 0.62 2.85 31.88
N ILE A 509 0.28 3.97 31.22
CA ILE A 509 -0.46 3.97 29.95
C ILE A 509 0.50 3.55 28.82
N ILE A 510 1.75 3.98 28.90
CA ILE A 510 2.87 3.39 28.17
C ILE A 510 3.47 2.29 29.05
N PRO A 511 3.58 1.04 28.57
CA PRO A 511 4.22 -0.03 29.32
C PRO A 511 5.64 0.32 29.74
N ARG A 512 6.01 -0.02 30.98
CA ARG A 512 7.36 0.24 31.54
C ARG A 512 8.49 -0.33 30.70
N TYR A 513 8.22 -1.38 29.91
CA TYR A 513 9.16 -1.92 28.93
C TYR A 513 9.75 -0.84 28.01
N TYR A 514 8.97 0.18 27.63
CA TYR A 514 9.42 1.25 26.74
C TYR A 514 10.08 2.44 27.45
N SER A 515 10.22 2.40 28.79
CA SER A 515 10.83 3.50 29.57
C SER A 515 12.23 3.87 29.07
N THR A 516 13.07 2.87 28.79
CA THR A 516 14.46 3.06 28.33
C THR A 516 14.54 3.93 27.07
N PHE A 517 13.62 3.75 26.12
CA PHE A 517 13.57 4.58 24.92
C PHE A 517 13.29 6.04 25.28
N TYR A 518 12.24 6.27 26.08
CA TYR A 518 11.80 7.59 26.47
C TYR A 518 12.84 8.32 27.34
N ASP A 519 13.46 7.62 28.28
CA ASP A 519 14.53 8.17 29.12
C ASP A 519 15.74 8.59 28.27
N SER A 520 16.01 7.90 27.15
CA SER A 520 17.10 8.27 26.23
C SER A 520 16.86 9.54 25.40
N ILE A 521 15.62 10.03 25.35
CA ILE A 521 15.22 11.25 24.61
C ILE A 521 14.74 12.37 25.53
N PHE A 522 14.87 12.18 26.85
CA PHE A 522 14.40 13.10 27.87
C PHE A 522 15.47 14.10 28.26
#